data_AF-A0A193G7Y5-F1
#
_entry.id   AF-A0A193G7Y5-F1
#
_cell.length_a   1.000
_cell.length_b   1.000
_cell.length_c   1.000
_cell.angle_alpha   90.00
_cell.angle_beta   90.00
_cell.angle_gamma   90.00
#
_symmetry.space_group_name_H-M   'P 1'
#
loop_
_entity.id
_entity.type
_entity.pdbx_description
1 polymer ?
#
loop_
_entity_poly.entity_id
_entity_poly.type
_entity_poly.pdbx_seq_one_letter_code
_entity_poly.pdbx_strand_id
1 'polypeptide(L)'
;VISDLLCNRIDLSQLVITKELTKTDYAAKQAHVELAAKMKKRDAGNAPKLGDRVAYVFIRAAKGVPAYQKVEDPFYTLQNSIPIDTNYYLENQLAKPLVRIFEPILGEKAESLLLKGDHTRTKCIATSQVGALAAFTRKKETCVGCKAVLPPGWEDKAVCKHCKSHEAELYHNELQTQQKLEEKFARLWAECQR
;
A
#
# COMPACT_ATOMS: atom_id res chain seq x y z
N VAL A 1 -6.67 8.04 -8.88
CA VAL A 1 -6.73 8.00 -7.39
C VAL A 1 -7.10 6.63 -6.83
N ILE A 2 -8.34 6.12 -6.97
CA ILE A 2 -8.71 4.83 -6.36
C ILE A 2 -7.88 3.66 -6.94
N SER A 3 -7.70 3.63 -8.27
CA SER A 3 -6.81 2.64 -8.91
C SER A 3 -5.37 2.74 -8.39
N ASP A 4 -4.87 3.97 -8.18
CA ASP A 4 -3.51 4.20 -7.68
C ASP A 4 -3.34 3.73 -6.24
N LEU A 5 -4.36 3.96 -5.39
CA LEU A 5 -4.38 3.44 -4.02
C LEU A 5 -4.30 1.92 -4.02
N LEU A 6 -5.14 1.26 -4.82
CA LEU A 6 -5.21 -0.20 -4.90
C LEU A 6 -4.00 -0.83 -5.58
N CYS A 7 -3.29 -0.08 -6.42
CA CYS A 7 -2.06 -0.50 -7.08
C CYS A 7 -0.78 -0.10 -6.31
N ASN A 8 -0.88 0.37 -5.05
CA ASN A 8 0.25 0.85 -4.24
C ASN A 8 1.11 1.93 -4.94
N ARG A 9 0.47 2.82 -5.72
CA ARG A 9 1.12 3.94 -6.43
C ARG A 9 0.96 5.28 -5.70
N ILE A 10 0.38 5.28 -4.50
CA ILE A 10 0.26 6.45 -3.64
C ILE A 10 1.39 6.45 -2.62
N ASP A 11 1.99 7.62 -2.39
CA ASP A 11 3.07 7.76 -1.43
C ASP A 11 2.58 7.55 0.01
N LEU A 12 3.44 6.96 0.85
CA LEU A 12 3.09 6.64 2.23
C LEU A 12 2.72 7.90 3.04
N SER A 13 3.34 9.05 2.74
CA SER A 13 3.03 10.32 3.44
C SER A 13 1.56 10.72 3.34
N GLN A 14 0.88 10.40 2.24
CA GLN A 14 -0.54 10.70 2.04
C GLN A 14 -1.46 9.77 2.84
N LEU A 15 -0.93 8.69 3.40
CA LEU A 15 -1.66 7.68 4.16
C LEU A 15 -1.45 7.82 5.68
N VAL A 16 -0.56 8.73 6.10
CA VAL A 16 -0.26 8.97 7.52
C VAL A 16 -1.43 9.66 8.19
N ILE A 17 -1.92 9.06 9.26
CA ILE A 17 -2.94 9.64 10.14
C ILE A 17 -2.26 10.03 11.45
N THR A 18 -2.59 11.20 11.98
CA THR A 18 -2.06 11.67 13.26
C THR A 18 -3.18 11.87 14.27
N LYS A 19 -2.97 11.41 15.51
CA LYS A 19 -3.86 11.69 16.64
C LYS A 19 -3.07 12.05 17.87
N GLU A 20 -3.60 12.97 18.66
CA GLU A 20 -3.01 13.39 19.93
C GLU A 20 -3.22 12.33 21.00
N LEU A 21 -2.15 11.99 21.72
CA LEU A 21 -2.19 11.06 22.84
C LEU A 21 -2.59 11.82 24.11
N THR A 22 -3.89 11.91 24.39
CA THR A 22 -4.40 12.68 25.54
C THR A 22 -4.55 11.87 26.82
N LYS A 23 -4.67 10.54 26.74
CA LYS A 23 -4.75 9.62 27.89
C LYS A 23 -4.05 8.31 27.58
N THR A 24 -3.52 7.64 28.60
CA THR A 24 -2.93 6.29 28.46
C THR A 24 -3.96 5.18 28.62
N ASP A 25 -5.00 5.42 29.41
CA ASP A 25 -6.14 4.49 29.59
C ASP A 25 -7.41 5.10 29.02
N TYR A 26 -7.89 4.48 27.93
CA TYR A 26 -9.23 4.74 27.40
C TYR A 26 -10.12 3.52 27.65
N ALA A 27 -11.39 3.77 27.95
CA ALA A 27 -12.40 2.71 28.07
C ALA A 27 -12.53 1.86 26.79
N ALA A 28 -12.27 2.46 25.63
CA ALA A 28 -12.19 1.78 24.35
C ALA A 28 -10.77 1.83 23.80
N LYS A 29 -10.25 0.68 23.35
CA LYS A 29 -8.90 0.58 22.77
C LYS A 29 -8.78 1.42 21.51
N GLN A 30 -7.82 2.34 21.51
CA GLN A 30 -7.58 3.24 20.39
C GLN A 30 -6.27 2.90 19.68
N ALA A 31 -6.25 3.07 18.36
CA ALA A 31 -5.11 2.74 17.52
C ALA A 31 -3.80 3.46 17.94
N HIS A 32 -3.84 4.77 18.14
CA HIS A 32 -2.65 5.55 18.48
C HIS A 32 -2.09 5.22 19.89
N VAL A 33 -2.94 4.76 20.81
CA VAL A 33 -2.56 4.36 22.17
C VAL A 33 -1.86 3.00 22.14
N GLU A 34 -2.44 2.05 21.43
CA GLU A 34 -1.86 0.72 21.22
C GLU A 34 -0.52 0.82 20.47
N LEU A 35 -0.43 1.72 19.48
CA LEU A 35 0.84 1.98 18.81
C LEU A 35 1.87 2.60 19.75
N ALA A 36 1.51 3.60 20.55
CA ALA A 36 2.42 4.20 21.53
C ALA A 36 2.95 3.15 22.53
N ALA A 37 2.09 2.26 23.01
CA ALA A 37 2.48 1.14 23.86
C ALA A 37 3.41 0.15 23.14
N LYS A 38 3.16 -0.14 21.86
CA LYS A 38 4.00 -0.99 21.01
C LYS A 38 5.38 -0.36 20.76
N MET A 39 5.44 0.93 20.47
CA MET A 39 6.67 1.69 20.30
C MET A 39 7.49 1.69 21.60
N LYS A 40 6.85 1.92 22.75
CA LYS A 40 7.51 1.87 24.07
C LYS A 40 8.13 0.51 24.40
N LYS A 41 7.48 -0.58 23.98
CA LYS A 41 8.03 -1.95 24.14
C LYS A 41 9.24 -2.21 23.24
N ARG A 42 9.30 -1.55 22.07
CA ARG A 42 10.37 -1.70 21.09
C ARG A 42 11.58 -0.83 21.44
N ASP A 43 11.33 0.42 21.76
CA ASP A 43 12.31 1.41 22.17
C ASP A 43 11.65 2.44 23.10
N ALA A 44 11.99 2.38 24.38
CA ALA A 44 11.44 3.27 25.38
C ALA A 44 11.93 4.72 25.24
N GLY A 45 13.08 4.95 24.60
CA GLY A 45 13.66 6.28 24.44
C GLY A 45 12.92 7.16 23.42
N ASN A 46 12.44 6.54 22.35
CA ASN A 46 11.74 7.22 21.25
C ASN A 46 10.20 7.11 21.34
N ALA A 47 9.67 6.64 22.47
CA ALA A 47 8.23 6.45 22.64
C ALA A 47 7.49 7.80 22.80
N PRO A 48 6.30 7.96 22.19
CA PRO A 48 5.49 9.16 22.37
C PRO A 48 5.06 9.38 23.82
N LYS A 49 5.08 10.64 24.27
CA LYS A 49 4.65 11.06 25.60
C LYS A 49 3.22 11.60 25.56
N LEU A 50 2.65 11.79 26.74
CA LEU A 50 1.32 12.40 26.89
C LEU A 50 1.35 13.83 26.32
N GLY A 51 0.40 14.14 25.44
CA GLY A 51 0.33 15.41 24.70
C GLY A 51 0.98 15.37 23.31
N ASP A 52 1.76 14.33 22.99
CA ASP A 52 2.37 14.21 21.67
C ASP A 52 1.36 13.73 20.62
N ARG A 53 1.56 14.14 19.36
CA ARG A 53 0.82 13.59 18.22
C ARG A 53 1.51 12.34 17.70
N VAL A 54 0.80 11.23 17.74
CA VAL A 54 1.27 9.93 17.25
C VAL A 54 0.87 9.77 15.79
N ALA A 55 1.85 9.61 14.91
CA ALA A 55 1.66 9.29 13.50
C ALA A 55 1.55 7.78 13.30
N TYR A 56 0.60 7.34 12.47
CA TYR A 56 0.42 5.92 12.19
C TYR A 56 -0.19 5.68 10.81
N VAL A 57 0.01 4.46 10.31
CA VAL A 57 -0.60 3.94 9.07
C VAL A 57 -1.28 2.62 9.34
N PHE A 58 -2.30 2.29 8.54
CA PHE A 58 -2.99 1.00 8.64
C PHE A 58 -2.28 -0.06 7.80
N ILE A 59 -1.78 -1.09 8.47
CA ILE A 59 -1.10 -2.23 7.85
C ILE A 59 -2.08 -3.37 7.60
N ARG A 60 -1.80 -4.15 6.57
CA ARG A 60 -2.57 -5.35 6.24
C ARG A 60 -2.34 -6.42 7.30
N ALA A 61 -3.42 -6.95 7.85
CA ALA A 61 -3.41 -8.07 8.77
C ALA A 61 -4.45 -9.13 8.38
N ALA A 62 -4.51 -10.23 9.13
CA ALA A 62 -5.51 -11.27 8.95
C ALA A 62 -6.94 -10.73 9.07
N LYS A 63 -7.89 -11.42 8.43
CA LYS A 63 -9.31 -11.07 8.48
C LYS A 63 -9.80 -11.18 9.92
N GLY A 64 -10.57 -10.19 10.39
CA GLY A 64 -11.12 -10.15 11.75
C GLY A 64 -10.22 -9.50 12.80
N VAL A 65 -8.95 -9.17 12.48
CA VAL A 65 -8.10 -8.41 13.40
C VAL A 65 -8.70 -7.00 13.60
N PRO A 66 -8.87 -6.54 14.85
CA PRO A 66 -9.40 -5.21 15.12
C PRO A 66 -8.51 -4.09 14.55
N ALA A 67 -9.14 -3.00 14.12
CA ALA A 67 -8.43 -1.87 13.51
C ALA A 67 -7.32 -1.27 14.41
N TYR A 68 -7.52 -1.27 15.73
CA TYR A 68 -6.52 -0.75 16.68
C TYR A 68 -5.24 -1.59 16.77
N GLN A 69 -5.25 -2.84 16.29
CA GLN A 69 -4.04 -3.69 16.20
C GLN A 69 -3.38 -3.64 14.82
N LYS A 70 -4.09 -3.08 13.82
CA LYS A 70 -3.64 -2.96 12.43
C LYS A 70 -2.86 -1.67 12.18
N VAL A 71 -2.27 -1.07 13.19
CA VAL A 71 -1.52 0.17 13.05
C VAL A 71 -0.06 -0.02 13.34
N GLU A 72 0.75 0.71 12.60
CA GLU A 72 2.18 0.73 12.74
C GLU A 72 2.71 2.14 12.48
N ASP A 73 3.89 2.39 13.02
CA ASP A 73 4.65 3.61 12.75
C ASP A 73 5.03 3.68 11.25
N PRO A 74 4.88 4.84 10.57
CA PRO A 74 5.20 4.97 9.16
C PRO A 74 6.66 4.65 8.84
N PHE A 75 7.60 5.02 9.72
CA PHE A 75 9.02 4.78 9.51
C PHE A 75 9.34 3.29 9.62
N TYR A 76 8.82 2.61 10.65
CA TYR A 76 8.96 1.17 10.78
C TYR A 76 8.32 0.40 9.61
N THR A 77 7.18 0.87 9.12
CA THR A 77 6.48 0.30 7.96
C THR A 77 7.34 0.38 6.70
N LEU A 78 8.00 1.52 6.49
CA LEU A 78 8.90 1.75 5.37
C LEU A 78 10.14 0.86 5.45
N GLN A 79 10.81 0.81 6.61
CA GLN A 79 12.02 0.00 6.81
C GLN A 79 11.78 -1.50 6.60
N ASN A 80 10.62 -2.00 7.04
CA ASN A 80 10.30 -3.43 6.99
C ASN A 80 9.43 -3.82 5.79
N SER A 81 9.15 -2.88 4.87
CA SER A 81 8.29 -3.09 3.69
C SER A 81 6.95 -3.78 4.05
N ILE A 82 6.30 -3.31 5.11
CA ILE A 82 5.05 -3.90 5.59
C ILE A 82 3.90 -3.46 4.66
N PRO A 83 3.07 -4.38 4.14
CA PRO A 83 2.00 -4.03 3.23
C PRO A 83 0.91 -3.21 3.91
N ILE A 84 0.43 -2.18 3.22
CA ILE A 84 -0.63 -1.27 3.67
C ILE A 84 -2.02 -1.89 3.43
N ASP A 85 -2.97 -1.61 4.32
CA ASP A 85 -4.38 -2.00 4.15
C ASP A 85 -5.13 -0.99 3.26
N THR A 86 -4.97 -1.13 1.94
CA THR A 86 -5.61 -0.23 0.96
C THR A 86 -7.14 -0.25 1.03
N ASN A 87 -7.75 -1.37 1.45
CA ASN A 87 -9.20 -1.45 1.60
C ASN A 87 -9.67 -0.60 2.78
N TYR A 88 -8.91 -0.55 3.88
CA TYR A 88 -9.24 0.32 5.01
C TYR A 88 -9.33 1.79 4.58
N TYR A 89 -8.36 2.28 3.81
CA TYR A 89 -8.37 3.66 3.31
C TYR A 89 -9.51 3.91 2.32
N LEU A 90 -9.78 2.95 1.42
CA LEU A 90 -10.89 3.08 0.47
C LEU A 90 -12.25 3.17 1.19
N GLU A 91 -12.54 2.26 2.11
CA GLU A 91 -13.86 2.15 2.75
C GLU A 91 -14.06 3.14 3.91
N ASN A 92 -13.01 3.42 4.70
CA ASN A 92 -13.17 4.23 5.91
C ASN A 92 -12.75 5.69 5.72
N GLN A 93 -11.84 6.00 4.80
CA GLN A 93 -11.34 7.35 4.59
C GLN A 93 -11.92 8.00 3.34
N LEU A 94 -11.98 7.28 2.22
CA LEU A 94 -12.43 7.86 0.94
C LEU A 94 -13.93 7.70 0.70
N ALA A 95 -14.50 6.52 0.95
CA ALA A 95 -15.89 6.23 0.62
C ALA A 95 -16.88 7.17 1.32
N LYS A 96 -16.78 7.33 2.64
CA LYS A 96 -17.76 8.10 3.41
C LYS A 96 -17.82 9.58 3.01
N PRO A 97 -16.70 10.32 2.88
CA PRO A 97 -16.73 11.69 2.39
C PRO A 97 -17.21 11.79 0.94
N LEU A 98 -16.79 10.88 0.05
CA LEU A 98 -17.20 10.91 -1.35
C LEU A 98 -18.70 10.69 -1.51
N VAL A 99 -19.25 9.67 -0.84
CA VAL A 99 -20.69 9.42 -0.86
C VAL A 99 -21.44 10.65 -0.33
N ARG A 100 -21.03 11.21 0.80
CA ARG A 100 -21.69 12.41 1.36
C ARG A 100 -21.72 13.61 0.41
N ILE A 101 -20.67 13.81 -0.41
CA ILE A 101 -20.59 14.92 -1.37
C ILE A 101 -21.46 14.65 -2.60
N PHE A 102 -21.47 13.42 -3.10
CA PHE A 102 -22.11 13.07 -4.36
C PHE A 102 -23.53 12.51 -4.22
N GLU A 103 -23.94 12.10 -3.03
CA GLU A 103 -25.29 11.59 -2.73
C GLU A 103 -26.40 12.57 -3.12
N PRO A 104 -26.30 13.89 -2.88
CA PRO A 104 -27.32 14.85 -3.34
C PRO A 104 -27.49 14.92 -4.86
N ILE A 105 -26.49 14.49 -5.63
CA ILE A 105 -26.47 14.57 -7.10
C ILE A 105 -26.84 13.22 -7.73
N LEU A 106 -26.27 12.13 -7.21
CA LEU A 106 -26.37 10.78 -7.76
C LEU A 106 -27.41 9.90 -7.04
N GLY A 107 -27.96 10.38 -5.92
CA GLY A 107 -28.89 9.64 -5.07
C GLY A 107 -28.26 8.42 -4.41
N GLU A 108 -29.10 7.45 -4.01
CA GLU A 108 -28.70 6.24 -3.28
C GLU A 108 -27.68 5.34 -4.03
N LYS A 109 -27.55 5.52 -5.36
CA LYS A 109 -26.62 4.74 -6.19
C LYS A 109 -25.18 5.28 -6.17
N ALA A 110 -24.94 6.44 -5.55
CA ALA A 110 -23.64 7.11 -5.51
C ALA A 110 -22.51 6.16 -5.06
N GLU A 111 -22.73 5.39 -3.99
CA GLU A 111 -21.72 4.48 -3.44
C GLU A 111 -21.32 3.40 -4.46
N SER A 112 -22.30 2.76 -5.09
CA SER A 112 -22.03 1.72 -6.07
C SER A 112 -21.30 2.24 -7.31
N LEU A 113 -21.70 3.40 -7.83
CA LEU A 113 -21.10 3.97 -9.04
C LEU A 113 -19.67 4.46 -8.79
N LEU A 114 -19.39 5.01 -7.61
CA LEU A 114 -18.08 5.58 -7.28
C LEU A 114 -17.08 4.53 -6.79
N LEU A 115 -17.54 3.49 -6.08
CA LEU A 115 -16.65 2.52 -5.42
C LEU A 115 -16.59 1.17 -6.13
N LYS A 116 -17.52 0.86 -7.03
CA LYS A 116 -17.53 -0.38 -7.81
C LYS A 116 -17.38 -0.03 -9.29
N GLY A 117 -16.26 -0.41 -9.87
CA GLY A 117 -15.98 -0.15 -11.28
C GLY A 117 -14.63 -0.70 -11.69
N ASP A 118 -14.20 -0.43 -12.91
CA ASP A 118 -12.93 -0.95 -13.42
C ASP A 118 -11.72 -0.44 -12.62
N HIS A 119 -11.85 0.77 -12.04
CA HIS A 119 -10.85 1.36 -11.16
C HIS A 119 -10.64 0.62 -9.84
N THR A 120 -11.52 -0.32 -9.45
CA THR A 120 -11.37 -1.16 -8.24
C THR A 120 -11.04 -2.62 -8.49
N ARG A 121 -11.01 -3.06 -9.76
CA ARG A 121 -10.77 -4.45 -10.14
C ARG A 121 -9.29 -4.83 -10.09
N THR A 122 -8.39 -3.90 -10.36
CA THR A 122 -6.95 -4.13 -10.33
C THR A 122 -6.38 -3.81 -8.95
N LYS A 123 -5.78 -4.82 -8.30
CA LYS A 123 -5.10 -4.67 -7.01
C LYS A 123 -3.67 -5.20 -7.11
N CYS A 124 -2.70 -4.41 -6.69
CA CYS A 124 -1.32 -4.85 -6.54
C CYS A 124 -1.08 -5.13 -5.06
N ILE A 125 -0.74 -6.37 -4.74
CA ILE A 125 -0.49 -6.79 -3.36
C ILE A 125 1.02 -6.95 -3.20
N ALA A 126 1.62 -6.10 -2.37
CA ALA A 126 3.00 -6.29 -1.93
C ALA A 126 3.04 -7.46 -0.93
N THR A 127 4.03 -8.32 -1.06
CA THR A 127 4.31 -9.40 -0.11
C THR A 127 5.22 -8.86 0.99
N SER A 128 4.84 -9.03 2.25
CA SER A 128 5.68 -8.65 3.39
C SER A 128 6.97 -9.45 3.40
N GLN A 129 8.10 -8.79 3.68
CA GLN A 129 9.36 -9.50 3.97
C GLN A 129 9.40 -10.05 5.40
N VAL A 130 8.55 -9.54 6.28
CA VAL A 130 8.46 -9.97 7.69
C VAL A 130 7.44 -11.10 7.79
N GLY A 131 7.91 -12.34 7.67
CA GLY A 131 7.09 -13.53 7.91
C GLY A 131 7.88 -14.83 7.76
N ALA A 132 7.67 -15.77 8.68
CA ALA A 132 8.32 -17.09 8.64
C ALA A 132 8.08 -17.83 7.31
N LEU A 133 6.89 -17.63 6.71
CA LEU A 133 6.53 -18.20 5.40
C LEU A 133 7.27 -17.53 4.23
N ALA A 134 7.65 -16.26 4.34
CA ALA A 134 8.33 -15.52 3.27
C ALA A 134 9.73 -16.12 2.99
N ALA A 135 10.38 -16.68 4.00
CA ALA A 135 11.68 -17.35 3.87
C ALA A 135 11.64 -18.63 3.03
N PHE A 136 10.47 -19.27 2.87
CA PHE A 136 10.31 -20.52 2.12
C PHE A 136 9.69 -20.33 0.73
N THR A 137 9.22 -19.13 0.40
CA THR A 137 8.68 -18.82 -0.93
C THR A 137 9.80 -18.64 -1.96
N ARG A 138 9.75 -19.42 -3.05
CA ARG A 138 10.64 -19.25 -4.21
C ARG A 138 9.96 -18.37 -5.26
N LYS A 139 10.67 -17.35 -5.76
CA LYS A 139 10.22 -16.54 -6.89
C LYS A 139 10.26 -17.41 -8.16
N LYS A 140 9.17 -17.39 -8.93
CA LYS A 140 9.13 -17.96 -10.28
C LYS A 140 8.96 -16.82 -11.29
N GLU A 141 9.68 -16.92 -12.39
CA GLU A 141 9.56 -15.93 -13.47
C GLU A 141 8.25 -16.10 -14.23
N THR A 142 7.67 -14.97 -14.62
CA THR A 142 6.37 -14.91 -15.30
C THR A 142 6.50 -14.08 -16.57
N CYS A 143 5.71 -14.44 -17.59
CA CYS A 143 5.65 -13.71 -18.84
C CYS A 143 5.16 -12.28 -18.63
N VAL A 144 5.88 -11.28 -19.16
CA VAL A 144 5.53 -9.86 -19.04
C VAL A 144 4.13 -9.56 -19.61
N GLY A 145 3.79 -10.16 -20.76
CA GLY A 145 2.51 -9.90 -21.43
C GLY A 145 1.29 -10.54 -20.74
N CYS A 146 1.32 -11.86 -20.53
CA CYS A 146 0.17 -12.61 -20.04
C CYS A 146 0.23 -13.06 -18.57
N LYS A 147 1.34 -12.78 -17.87
CA LYS A 147 1.60 -13.18 -16.47
C LYS A 147 1.58 -14.68 -16.20
N ALA A 148 1.60 -15.52 -17.26
CA ALA A 148 1.74 -16.95 -17.13
C ALA A 148 3.13 -17.32 -16.59
N VAL A 149 3.19 -18.30 -15.68
CA VAL A 149 4.46 -18.82 -15.14
C VAL A 149 5.25 -19.48 -16.27
N LEU A 150 6.54 -19.14 -16.38
CA LEU A 150 7.40 -19.69 -17.41
C LEU A 150 7.81 -21.13 -17.06
N PRO A 151 7.79 -22.06 -18.04
CA PRO A 151 8.22 -23.44 -17.80
C PRO A 151 9.75 -23.51 -17.62
N PRO A 152 10.25 -24.55 -16.92
CA PRO A 152 11.68 -24.76 -16.75
C PRO A 152 12.38 -24.89 -18.11
N GLY A 153 13.51 -24.17 -18.28
CA GLY A 153 14.24 -24.05 -19.55
C GLY A 153 13.77 -22.91 -20.47
N TRP A 154 12.73 -22.18 -20.08
CA TRP A 154 12.31 -20.91 -20.72
C TRP A 154 12.33 -19.75 -19.73
N GLU A 155 13.00 -19.92 -18.58
CA GLU A 155 13.08 -18.95 -17.49
C GLU A 155 13.96 -17.74 -17.85
N ASP A 156 14.92 -17.91 -18.76
CA ASP A 156 15.82 -16.84 -19.21
C ASP A 156 15.16 -15.83 -20.17
N LYS A 157 13.89 -16.05 -20.55
CA LYS A 157 13.17 -15.21 -21.52
C LYS A 157 12.08 -14.40 -20.84
N ALA A 158 11.87 -13.17 -21.30
CA ALA A 158 10.85 -12.27 -20.76
C ALA A 158 9.42 -12.64 -21.19
N VAL A 159 9.25 -13.32 -22.33
CA VAL A 159 7.94 -13.64 -22.92
C VAL A 159 7.74 -15.13 -23.17
N CYS A 160 6.50 -15.59 -22.98
CA CYS A 160 6.10 -16.95 -23.33
C CYS A 160 6.00 -17.10 -24.86
N LYS A 161 5.90 -18.34 -25.34
CA LYS A 161 5.80 -18.65 -26.77
C LYS A 161 4.62 -17.94 -27.46
N HIS A 162 3.52 -17.74 -26.76
CA HIS A 162 2.32 -17.07 -27.29
C HIS A 162 2.49 -15.55 -27.42
N CYS A 163 3.20 -14.91 -26.49
CA CYS A 163 3.41 -13.47 -26.50
C CYS A 163 4.59 -13.04 -27.37
N LYS A 164 5.35 -13.98 -27.93
CA LYS A 164 6.55 -13.71 -28.72
C LYS A 164 6.28 -12.84 -29.97
N SER A 165 5.09 -12.94 -30.56
CA SER A 165 4.72 -12.08 -31.69
C SER A 165 4.61 -10.60 -31.33
N HIS A 166 4.28 -10.28 -30.08
CA HIS A 166 4.11 -8.90 -29.57
C HIS A 166 5.33 -8.45 -28.73
N GLU A 167 6.47 -9.14 -28.85
CA GLU A 167 7.66 -8.90 -28.02
C GLU A 167 8.21 -7.49 -28.18
N ALA A 168 8.24 -6.96 -29.42
CA ALA A 168 8.71 -5.59 -29.69
C ALA A 168 7.84 -4.52 -29.02
N GLU A 169 6.51 -4.70 -29.03
CA GLU A 169 5.56 -3.79 -28.41
C GLU A 169 5.70 -3.81 -26.87
N LEU A 170 5.76 -5.02 -26.28
CA LEU A 170 5.97 -5.19 -24.84
C LEU A 170 7.28 -4.54 -24.40
N TYR A 171 8.36 -4.77 -25.14
CA TYR A 171 9.66 -4.17 -24.86
C TYR A 171 9.61 -2.64 -24.89
N HIS A 172 8.95 -2.06 -25.91
CA HIS A 172 8.82 -0.61 -26.01
C HIS A 172 8.04 -0.01 -24.82
N ASN A 173 6.97 -0.67 -24.39
CA ASN A 173 6.16 -0.22 -23.24
C ASN A 173 6.96 -0.25 -21.92
N GLU A 174 7.75 -1.29 -21.70
CA GLU A 174 8.63 -1.38 -20.53
C GLU A 174 9.75 -0.33 -20.58
N LEU A 175 10.35 -0.11 -21.76
CA LEU A 175 11.39 0.91 -21.95
C LEU A 175 10.87 2.32 -21.63
N GLN A 176 9.67 2.68 -22.10
CA GLN A 176 9.04 3.96 -21.76
C GLN A 176 8.77 4.09 -20.25
N THR A 177 8.38 2.98 -19.60
CA THR A 177 8.14 2.97 -18.16
C THR A 177 9.44 3.17 -17.38
N GLN A 178 10.52 2.51 -17.80
CA GLN A 178 11.85 2.68 -17.23
C GLN A 178 12.35 4.12 -17.36
N GLN A 179 12.25 4.73 -18.55
CA GLN A 179 12.65 6.12 -18.78
C GLN A 179 11.94 7.10 -17.84
N LYS A 180 10.62 6.93 -17.64
CA LYS A 180 9.85 7.76 -16.69
C LYS A 180 10.33 7.60 -15.24
N LEU A 181 10.73 6.39 -14.85
CA LEU A 181 11.25 6.13 -13.51
C LEU A 181 12.65 6.73 -13.32
N GLU A 182 13.52 6.63 -14.32
CA GLU A 182 14.86 7.21 -14.33
C GLU A 182 14.80 8.74 -14.22
N GLU A 183 13.95 9.39 -15.01
CA GLU A 183 13.74 10.84 -14.95
C GLU A 183 13.28 11.26 -13.55
N LYS A 184 12.30 10.55 -12.99
CA LYS A 184 11.79 10.82 -11.64
C LYS A 184 12.88 10.62 -10.58
N PHE A 185 13.67 9.56 -10.69
CA PHE A 185 14.78 9.27 -9.78
C PHE A 185 15.83 10.39 -9.83
N ALA A 186 16.30 10.73 -11.02
CA ALA A 186 17.32 11.76 -11.23
C ALA A 186 16.87 13.11 -10.67
N ARG A 187 15.62 13.50 -10.94
CA ARG A 187 15.06 14.75 -10.41
C ARG A 187 15.03 14.76 -8.89
N LEU A 188 14.47 13.72 -8.26
CA LEU A 188 14.32 13.67 -6.80
C LEU A 188 15.69 13.65 -6.09
N TRP A 189 16.66 12.90 -6.61
CA TRP A 189 17.99 12.83 -6.02
C TRP A 189 18.79 14.11 -6.20
N ALA A 190 18.66 14.79 -7.35
CA ALA A 190 19.29 16.08 -7.56
C ALA A 190 18.73 17.17 -6.63
N GLU A 191 17.42 17.15 -6.34
CA GLU A 191 16.83 18.09 -5.36
C GLU A 191 17.38 17.86 -3.94
N CYS A 192 17.68 16.62 -3.53
CA CYS A 192 18.28 16.36 -2.22
C CYS A 192 19.72 16.88 -2.07
N GLN A 193 20.39 17.21 -3.18
CA GLN A 193 21.75 17.76 -3.17
C GLN A 193 21.79 19.30 -3.16
N ARG A 194 20.66 19.97 -3.40
CA ARG A 194 20.54 21.43 -3.34
C ARG A 194 20.33 21.91 -1.92
#